data_AF-A0A9X0B507-F1
#
_entry.id   AF-A0A9X0B507-F1
#
_cell.length_a   1.000
_cell.length_b   1.000
_cell.length_c   1.000
_cell.angle_alpha   90.00
_cell.angle_beta   90.00
_cell.angle_gamma   90.00
#
_symmetry.space_group_name_H-M   'P 1'
#
loop_
_entity.id
_entity.type
_entity.pdbx_description
1 polymer ?
#
loop_
_entity_poly.entity_id
_entity_poly.type
_entity_poly.pdbx_seq_one_letter_code
_entity_poly.pdbx_strand_id
1 'polypeptide(L)'
;MKYSPWYHQCIAYPIQALNAAIKLEEYTITDRGTFLSIEQDVASKAVIFKASTDEPSDPLLNPAHILVGKNAEYEKMADKFAQWAIGSEGQKVITGFNKNGQQLYTGAPANRTAQF
;
A
#
# COMPACT_ATOMS: atom_id res chain seq x y z
N MET A 1 22.05 -11.19 17.93
CA MET A 1 21.96 -11.73 16.56
C MET A 1 22.94 -10.94 15.70
N LYS A 2 23.77 -11.60 14.88
CA LYS A 2 24.71 -10.92 13.97
C LYS A 2 23.98 -10.69 12.64
N TYR A 3 23.74 -9.42 12.29
CA TYR A 3 23.10 -9.07 11.02
C TYR A 3 24.09 -9.21 9.87
N SER A 4 23.57 -9.51 8.67
CA SER A 4 24.37 -9.54 7.45
C SER A 4 24.93 -8.16 7.14
N PRO A 5 26.21 -8.01 6.75
CA PRO A 5 26.77 -6.72 6.33
C PRO A 5 26.10 -6.15 5.07
N TRP A 6 25.33 -6.98 4.35
CA TRP A 6 24.57 -6.58 3.18
C TRP A 6 23.22 -5.92 3.51
N TYR A 7 22.78 -5.93 4.77
CA TYR A 7 21.49 -5.39 5.16
C TYR A 7 21.64 -4.25 6.17
N HIS A 8 21.29 -3.06 5.74
CA HIS A 8 21.14 -1.90 6.61
C HIS A 8 19.74 -1.91 7.23
N GLN A 9 19.66 -2.15 8.54
CA GLN A 9 18.40 -2.07 9.27
C GLN A 9 18.07 -0.61 9.61
N CYS A 10 16.95 -0.11 9.07
CA CYS A 10 16.40 1.18 9.45
C CYS A 10 15.17 0.98 10.35
N ILE A 11 15.22 1.48 11.59
CA ILE A 11 14.10 1.39 12.57
C ILE A 11 13.23 2.67 12.51
N ALA A 12 13.32 3.42 11.42
CA ALA A 12 12.55 4.64 11.22
C ALA A 12 11.19 4.35 10.56
N TYR A 13 10.28 5.32 10.60
CA TYR A 13 9.03 5.26 9.85
C TYR A 13 9.29 5.25 8.32
N PRO A 14 8.34 4.76 7.49
CA PRO A 14 8.57 4.50 6.07
C PRO A 14 9.14 5.69 5.26
N ILE A 15 8.65 6.90 5.50
CA ILE A 15 9.14 8.12 4.81
C ILE A 15 10.61 8.38 5.11
N GLN A 16 11.00 8.31 6.38
CA GLN A 16 12.37 8.49 6.83
C GLN A 16 13.28 7.38 6.32
N ALA A 17 12.79 6.13 6.30
CA ALA A 17 13.52 5.00 5.77
C ALA A 17 13.80 5.14 4.26
N LEU A 18 12.79 5.58 3.48
CA LEU A 18 12.97 5.82 2.05
C LEU A 18 13.93 6.99 1.78
N ASN A 19 13.79 8.10 2.52
CA ASN A 19 14.71 9.24 2.41
C ASN A 19 16.16 8.84 2.75
N ALA A 20 16.35 7.99 3.76
CA ALA A 20 17.66 7.47 4.13
C ALA A 20 18.26 6.60 3.01
N ALA A 21 17.48 5.65 2.46
CA ALA A 21 17.95 4.80 1.36
C ALA A 21 18.37 5.63 0.14
N ILE A 22 17.58 6.64 -0.25
CA ILE A 22 17.92 7.55 -1.35
C ILE A 22 19.21 8.32 -1.06
N LYS A 23 19.36 8.86 0.16
CA LYS A 23 20.54 9.65 0.55
C LYS A 23 21.82 8.80 0.64
N LEU A 24 21.69 7.54 1.00
CA LEU A 24 22.79 6.59 1.14
C LEU A 24 23.07 5.82 -0.15
N GLU A 25 22.31 6.08 -1.22
CA GLU A 25 22.40 5.39 -2.50
C GLU A 25 22.19 3.86 -2.38
N GLU A 26 21.31 3.46 -1.47
CA GLU A 26 20.99 2.06 -1.18
C GLU A 26 19.71 1.61 -1.91
N TYR A 27 19.66 0.33 -2.29
CA TYR A 27 18.41 -0.28 -2.74
C TYR A 27 17.48 -0.52 -1.56
N THR A 28 16.18 -0.32 -1.78
CA THR A 28 15.14 -0.65 -0.79
C THR A 28 13.84 -1.09 -1.47
N ILE A 29 12.98 -1.76 -0.72
CA ILE A 29 11.57 -1.96 -1.06
C ILE A 29 10.75 -0.93 -0.29
N THR A 30 9.87 -0.23 -0.99
CA THR A 30 8.93 0.74 -0.41
C THR A 30 7.57 0.56 -1.06
N ASP A 31 6.51 1.08 -0.43
CA ASP A 31 5.20 1.16 -1.06
C ASP A 31 5.01 2.49 -1.83
N ARG A 32 4.05 2.49 -2.75
CA ARG A 32 3.73 3.63 -3.60
C ARG A 32 3.20 4.84 -2.83
N GLY A 33 2.49 4.61 -1.73
CA GLY A 33 2.01 5.69 -0.86
C GLY A 33 3.16 6.44 -0.23
N THR A 34 4.15 5.73 0.32
CA THR A 34 5.38 6.33 0.86
C THR A 34 6.15 7.08 -0.22
N PHE A 35 6.32 6.52 -1.43
CA PHE A 35 7.01 7.21 -2.53
C PHE A 35 6.30 8.50 -2.96
N LEU A 36 4.96 8.53 -2.98
CA LEU A 36 4.18 9.74 -3.25
C LEU A 36 4.10 10.70 -2.05
N SER A 37 4.69 10.35 -0.90
CA SER A 37 4.69 11.17 0.32
C SER A 37 5.99 11.92 0.55
N ILE A 38 7.08 11.56 -0.13
CA ILE A 38 8.36 12.26 -0.03
C ILE A 38 8.36 13.49 -0.94
N GLU A 39 9.26 14.43 -0.64
CA GLU A 39 9.46 15.63 -1.46
C GLU A 39 9.89 15.26 -2.89
N GLN A 40 9.37 15.99 -3.87
CA GLN A 40 9.59 15.67 -5.30
C GLN A 40 11.07 15.77 -5.70
N ASP A 41 11.83 16.67 -5.08
CA ASP A 41 13.26 16.83 -5.31
C ASP A 41 14.05 15.61 -4.79
N VAL A 42 13.60 14.98 -3.70
CA VAL A 42 14.16 13.72 -3.19
C VAL A 42 13.76 12.56 -4.09
N ALA A 43 12.48 12.46 -4.46
CA ALA A 43 11.97 11.41 -5.34
C ALA A 43 12.69 11.39 -6.70
N SER A 44 13.04 12.57 -7.25
CA SER A 44 13.75 12.71 -8.53
C SER A 44 15.16 12.11 -8.55
N LYS A 45 15.74 11.83 -7.38
CA LYS A 45 17.07 11.21 -7.23
C LYS A 45 17.00 9.67 -7.18
N ALA A 46 15.80 9.10 -7.11
CA ALA A 46 15.58 7.66 -7.07
C ALA A 46 15.25 7.10 -8.45
N VAL A 47 15.62 5.83 -8.68
CA VAL A 47 15.21 5.06 -9.85
C VAL A 47 14.27 3.95 -9.41
N ILE A 48 13.08 3.88 -10.01
CA ILE A 48 12.16 2.77 -9.80
C ILE A 48 12.58 1.62 -10.71
N PHE A 49 13.36 0.68 -10.18
CA PHE A 49 13.80 -0.51 -10.93
C PHE A 49 12.67 -1.51 -11.19
N LYS A 50 11.67 -1.56 -10.30
CA LYS A 50 10.49 -2.41 -10.42
C LYS A 50 9.31 -1.77 -9.69
N ALA A 51 8.15 -1.80 -10.31
CA ALA A 51 6.87 -1.46 -9.70
C ALA A 51 5.92 -2.67 -9.80
N SER A 52 5.04 -2.80 -8.81
CA SER A 52 3.99 -3.82 -8.79
C SER A 52 3.00 -3.61 -9.95
N THR A 53 2.44 -4.72 -10.43
CA THR A 53 1.24 -4.79 -11.24
C THR A 53 0.05 -5.29 -10.40
N ASP A 54 -1.15 -5.30 -10.97
CA ASP A 54 -2.35 -5.91 -10.35
C ASP A 54 -2.46 -7.42 -10.63
N GLU A 55 -1.45 -8.05 -11.24
CA GLU A 55 -1.45 -9.48 -11.48
C GLU A 55 -1.40 -10.26 -10.16
N PRO A 56 -2.30 -11.24 -9.92
CA PRO A 56 -2.35 -11.97 -8.65
C PRO A 56 -1.06 -12.72 -8.27
N SER A 57 -0.19 -13.00 -9.25
CA SER A 57 1.10 -13.66 -9.05
C SER A 57 2.28 -12.70 -8.88
N ASP A 58 2.06 -11.39 -8.96
CA ASP A 58 3.12 -10.39 -8.76
C ASP A 58 3.55 -10.39 -7.28
N PRO A 59 4.83 -10.69 -6.97
CA PRO A 59 5.31 -10.73 -5.59
C PRO A 59 5.32 -9.35 -4.90
N LEU A 60 5.19 -8.26 -5.66
CA LEU A 60 5.11 -6.90 -5.12
C LEU A 60 3.67 -6.43 -4.92
N LEU A 61 2.68 -7.23 -5.33
CA LEU A 61 1.27 -6.93 -5.08
C LEU A 61 1.01 -6.96 -3.58
N ASN A 62 0.46 -5.87 -3.05
CA ASN A 62 0.12 -5.72 -1.64
C ASN A 62 -1.39 -5.59 -1.47
N PRO A 63 -2.15 -6.71 -1.44
CA PRO A 63 -3.61 -6.68 -1.38
C PRO A 63 -4.12 -6.31 0.02
N ALA A 64 -5.05 -5.38 0.09
CA ALA A 64 -5.75 -5.02 1.33
C ALA A 64 -7.08 -5.76 1.45
N HIS A 65 -7.34 -6.35 2.61
CA HIS A 65 -8.58 -7.06 2.93
C HIS A 65 -9.29 -6.40 4.11
N ILE A 66 -10.62 -6.49 4.13
CA ILE A 66 -11.44 -6.10 5.27
C ILE A 66 -11.75 -7.37 6.07
N LEU A 67 -11.53 -7.32 7.38
CA LEU A 67 -11.90 -8.38 8.31
C LEU A 67 -12.99 -7.86 9.25
N VAL A 68 -14.13 -8.54 9.27
CA VAL A 68 -15.16 -8.32 10.30
C VAL A 68 -14.89 -9.28 11.45
N GLY A 69 -14.72 -8.73 12.65
CA GLY A 69 -14.43 -9.52 13.83
C GLY A 69 -15.63 -10.37 14.24
N LYS A 70 -15.41 -11.64 14.58
CA LYS A 70 -16.45 -12.60 15.00
C LYS A 70 -17.34 -12.10 16.15
N ASN A 71 -16.80 -11.26 17.04
CA ASN A 71 -17.51 -10.69 18.19
C ASN A 71 -17.53 -9.15 18.11
N ALA A 72 -17.63 -8.59 16.90
CA ALA A 72 -17.65 -7.15 16.72
C ALA A 72 -18.87 -6.53 17.46
N GLU A 73 -18.62 -5.52 18.30
CA GLU A 73 -19.66 -4.80 19.05
C GLU A 73 -20.75 -4.24 18.12
N TYR A 74 -20.36 -3.83 16.92
CA TYR A 74 -21.24 -3.26 15.88
C TYR A 74 -21.26 -4.13 14.61
N GLU A 75 -21.33 -5.45 14.74
CA GLU A 75 -21.28 -6.43 13.64
C GLU A 75 -22.11 -6.02 12.42
N LYS A 76 -23.40 -5.68 12.60
CA LYS A 76 -24.28 -5.26 11.50
C LYS A 76 -23.78 -4.03 10.73
N MET A 77 -23.13 -3.09 11.40
CA MET A 77 -22.55 -1.91 10.75
C MET A 77 -21.23 -2.26 10.06
N ALA A 78 -20.41 -3.11 10.69
CA ALA A 78 -19.18 -3.61 10.10
C ALA A 78 -19.46 -4.38 8.79
N ASP A 79 -20.48 -5.23 8.75
CA ASP A 79 -20.91 -5.94 7.55
C ASP A 79 -21.39 -4.98 6.45
N LYS A 80 -22.23 -4.01 6.81
CA LYS A 80 -22.68 -2.98 5.86
C LYS A 80 -21.52 -2.18 5.29
N PHE A 81 -20.53 -1.86 6.12
CA PHE A 81 -19.31 -1.18 5.66
C PHE A 81 -18.49 -2.06 4.72
N ALA A 82 -18.28 -3.33 5.06
CA ALA A 82 -17.58 -4.28 4.20
C ALA A 82 -18.26 -4.44 2.84
N GLN A 83 -19.60 -4.59 2.83
CA GLN A 83 -20.42 -4.65 1.61
C GLN A 83 -20.31 -3.37 0.77
N TRP A 84 -20.42 -2.21 1.41
CA TRP A 84 -20.26 -0.93 0.73
C TRP A 84 -18.86 -0.77 0.12
N ALA A 85 -17.82 -1.12 0.87
CA ALA A 85 -16.42 -0.95 0.46
C ALA A 85 -16.05 -1.80 -0.77
N ILE A 86 -16.60 -3.01 -0.89
CA ILE A 86 -16.42 -3.85 -2.10
C ILE A 86 -17.42 -3.53 -3.22
N GLY A 87 -18.49 -2.80 -2.90
CA GLY A 87 -19.51 -2.34 -3.84
C GLY A 87 -19.04 -1.19 -4.75
N SER A 88 -19.88 -0.81 -5.71
CA SER A 88 -19.55 0.19 -6.73
C SER A 88 -19.15 1.54 -6.12
N GLU A 89 -19.88 2.02 -5.11
CA GLU A 89 -19.63 3.32 -4.49
C GLU A 89 -18.32 3.34 -3.69
N GLY A 90 -18.05 2.31 -2.89
CA GLY A 90 -16.79 2.20 -2.16
C GLY A 90 -15.59 2.09 -3.10
N GLN A 91 -15.68 1.26 -4.14
CA GLN A 91 -14.63 1.12 -5.13
C GLN A 91 -14.42 2.38 -5.97
N LYS A 92 -15.46 3.18 -6.21
CA LYS A 92 -15.35 4.51 -6.84
C LYS A 92 -14.57 5.49 -5.97
N VAL A 93 -14.78 5.48 -4.65
CA VAL A 93 -13.98 6.28 -3.71
C VAL A 93 -12.51 5.85 -3.74
N ILE A 94 -12.24 4.53 -3.70
CA ILE A 94 -10.88 3.98 -3.71
C ILE A 94 -10.14 4.36 -5.00
N THR A 95 -10.76 4.11 -6.15
CA THR A 95 -10.15 4.40 -7.47
C THR A 95 -10.06 5.90 -7.76
N GLY A 96 -10.91 6.73 -7.14
CA GLY A 96 -10.84 8.18 -7.23
C GLY A 96 -9.88 8.83 -6.22
N PHE A 97 -9.35 8.08 -5.25
CA PHE A 97 -8.48 8.64 -4.23
C PHE A 97 -7.11 8.97 -4.80
N ASN A 98 -6.74 10.25 -4.73
CA ASN A 98 -5.51 10.78 -5.30
C ASN A 98 -4.56 11.31 -4.22
N LYS A 99 -3.26 11.11 -4.44
CA LYS A 99 -2.18 11.77 -3.72
C LYS A 99 -1.28 12.47 -4.72
N ASN A 100 -1.05 13.77 -4.53
CA ASN A 100 -0.28 14.62 -5.45
C ASN A 100 -0.76 14.50 -6.91
N GLY A 101 -2.08 14.49 -7.11
CA GLY A 101 -2.70 14.38 -8.45
C GLY A 101 -2.65 12.99 -9.08
N GLN A 102 -2.11 11.98 -8.39
CA GLN A 102 -2.02 10.61 -8.88
C GLN A 102 -2.94 9.68 -8.11
N GLN A 103 -3.69 8.83 -8.81
CA GLN A 103 -4.49 7.75 -8.20
C GLN A 103 -3.58 6.91 -7.32
N LEU A 104 -3.93 6.73 -6.03
CA LEU A 104 -3.07 6.01 -5.09
C LEU A 104 -3.23 4.49 -5.17
N TYR A 105 -4.48 4.02 -5.19
CA TYR A 105 -4.84 2.61 -5.13
C TYR A 105 -5.65 2.18 -6.35
N THR A 106 -5.45 0.94 -6.78
CA THR A 106 -6.27 0.28 -7.80
C THR A 106 -7.54 -0.31 -7.16
N GLY A 107 -8.54 -0.60 -7.98
CA GLY A 107 -9.76 -1.28 -7.50
C GLY A 107 -9.48 -2.75 -7.23
N ALA A 108 -10.22 -3.37 -6.32
CA ALA A 108 -10.11 -4.81 -6.08
C ALA A 108 -10.49 -5.63 -7.35
N PRO A 109 -10.20 -6.93 -7.47
CA PRO A 109 -10.57 -7.74 -8.65
C PRO A 109 -12.10 -7.78 -8.92
N ALA A 110 -12.58 -8.18 -10.09
CA ALA A 110 -14.03 -8.20 -10.37
C ALA A 110 -14.82 -9.27 -9.56
N ASN A 111 -14.17 -10.38 -9.18
CA ASN A 111 -14.74 -11.48 -8.40
C ASN A 111 -14.74 -11.22 -6.88
N ARG A 112 -14.94 -9.97 -6.45
CA ARG A 112 -14.97 -9.60 -5.02
C ARG A 112 -16.10 -10.37 -4.34
N THR A 113 -15.73 -11.24 -3.42
CA THR A 113 -16.69 -11.92 -2.54
C THR A 113 -16.43 -11.43 -1.13
N ALA A 114 -17.50 -11.16 -0.41
CA ALA A 114 -17.44 -11.15 1.03
C ALA A 114 -18.26 -12.34 1.49
N GLN A 115 -17.58 -13.32 2.09
CA GLN A 115 -18.23 -14.43 2.75
C GLN A 115 -18.80 -13.86 4.04
N PHE A 116 -20.12 -13.67 4.07
CA PHE A 116 -20.87 -13.38 5.28
C PHE A 116 -21.70 -14.61 5.61
#